data_AF-C5T5C1-F1
#
_entry.id   AF-C5T5C1-F1
#
_cell.length_a   1.000
_cell.length_b   1.000
_cell.length_c   1.000
_cell.angle_alpha   90.00
_cell.angle_beta   90.00
_cell.angle_gamma   90.00
#
_symmetry.space_group_name_H-M   'P 1'
#
loop_
_entity.id
_entity.type
_entity.pdbx_description
1 polymer ?
#
loop_
_entity_poly.entity_id
_entity_poly.type
_entity_poly.pdbx_seq_one_letter_code
_entity_poly.pdbx_strand_id
1 'polypeptide(L)'
;MLAAHQALPGTRGEIASMLAPVDCDLTILKPLHSAFHATPLEYLLREHGAREANVVGLATDMCVHLTAMDAYMRGFKVWVPRDCTAAEDGASKDAALRQMSQVLKCSIRKSG
;
A
#
# COMPACT_ATOMS: atom_id res chain seq x y z
N MET A 1 -5.36 3.69 14.82
CA MET A 1 -4.52 4.77 14.24
C MET A 1 -5.35 5.67 13.34
N LEU A 2 -6.01 5.18 12.28
CA LEU A 2 -6.85 6.02 11.42
C LEU A 2 -8.03 6.69 12.16
N ALA A 3 -8.71 5.94 13.05
CA ALA A 3 -9.79 6.49 13.88
C ALA A 3 -9.37 7.67 14.77
N ALA A 4 -8.11 7.66 15.26
CA ALA A 4 -7.58 8.79 16.03
C ALA A 4 -7.30 10.02 15.14
N HIS A 5 -6.99 9.81 13.86
CA HIS A 5 -6.76 10.90 12.91
C HIS A 5 -8.06 11.54 12.42
N GLN A 6 -9.19 10.82 12.42
CA GLN A 6 -10.50 11.37 12.06
C GLN A 6 -10.93 12.51 12.99
N ALA A 7 -10.50 12.47 14.25
CA ALA A 7 -10.80 13.51 15.23
C ALA A 7 -9.90 14.76 15.09
N LEU A 8 -8.92 14.76 14.18
CA LEU A 8 -8.06 15.92 13.95
C LEU A 8 -8.82 17.03 13.21
N PRO A 9 -8.58 18.31 13.53
CA PRO A 9 -9.21 19.41 12.84
C PRO A 9 -8.66 19.60 11.41
N GLY A 10 -9.52 20.13 10.54
CA GLY A 10 -9.18 20.54 9.17
C GLY A 10 -8.87 19.38 8.23
N THR A 11 -8.09 19.68 7.18
CA THR A 11 -7.87 18.80 6.02
C THR A 11 -7.34 17.40 6.40
N ARG A 12 -6.57 17.28 7.48
CA ARG A 12 -6.03 15.99 7.92
C ARG A 12 -7.13 15.04 8.41
N GLY A 13 -8.09 15.55 9.18
CA GLY A 13 -9.23 14.77 9.65
C GLY A 13 -10.23 14.47 8.53
N GLU A 14 -10.42 15.42 7.62
CA GLU A 14 -11.25 15.22 6.41
C GLU A 14 -10.72 14.06 5.55
N ILE A 15 -9.41 14.07 5.22
CA ILE A 15 -8.77 12.99 4.47
C ILE A 15 -8.86 11.66 5.23
N ALA A 16 -8.59 11.65 6.54
CA ALA A 16 -8.66 10.44 7.35
C ALA A 16 -10.08 9.85 7.38
N SER A 17 -11.10 10.71 7.34
CA SER A 17 -12.51 10.29 7.30
C SER A 17 -12.90 9.74 5.93
N MET A 18 -12.40 10.34 4.84
CA MET A 18 -12.63 9.82 3.47
C MET A 18 -11.99 8.45 3.22
N LEU A 19 -10.87 8.16 3.90
CA LEU A 19 -10.13 6.89 3.78
C LEU A 19 -10.54 5.84 4.83
N ALA A 20 -11.57 6.11 5.63
CA ALA A 20 -12.02 5.20 6.65
C ALA A 20 -12.52 3.88 6.03
N PRO A 21 -12.10 2.72 6.58
CA PRO A 21 -12.62 1.42 6.15
C PRO A 21 -14.15 1.37 6.31
N VAL A 22 -14.81 0.68 5.39
CA VAL A 22 -16.23 0.32 5.50
C VAL A 22 -16.38 -1.08 6.12
N ASP A 23 -17.61 -1.48 6.45
CA ASP A 23 -17.87 -2.71 7.22
C ASP A 23 -17.33 -4.01 6.57
N CYS A 24 -17.16 -4.05 5.25
CA CYS A 24 -16.61 -5.20 4.54
C CYS A 24 -15.08 -5.20 4.43
N ASP A 25 -14.40 -4.17 4.91
CA ASP A 25 -12.95 -4.04 4.76
C ASP A 25 -12.19 -4.78 5.88
N LEU A 26 -11.18 -5.55 5.49
CA LEU A 26 -10.25 -6.16 6.44
C LEU A 26 -9.20 -5.14 6.88
N THR A 27 -9.18 -4.81 8.18
CA THR A 27 -8.14 -3.95 8.77
C THR A 27 -7.08 -4.79 9.49
N ILE A 28 -5.82 -4.67 9.07
CA ILE A 28 -4.69 -5.42 9.64
C ILE A 28 -3.71 -4.43 10.28
N LEU A 29 -3.39 -4.65 11.56
CA LEU A 29 -2.30 -3.93 12.20
C LEU A 29 -0.97 -4.54 11.74
N LYS A 30 -0.14 -3.75 11.07
CA LYS A 30 1.23 -4.16 10.70
C LYS A 30 2.24 -3.66 11.75
N PRO A 31 3.13 -4.52 12.29
CA PRO A 31 4.14 -4.11 13.27
C PRO A 31 5.33 -3.39 12.62
N LEU A 32 5.58 -3.61 11.32
CA LEU A 32 6.70 -3.02 10.56
C LEU A 32 6.25 -2.54 9.17
N HIS A 33 7.19 -2.16 8.30
CA HIS A 33 6.90 -1.48 7.03
C HIS A 33 6.12 -2.35 6.03
N SER A 34 6.56 -3.60 5.81
CA SER A 34 5.83 -4.53 4.93
C SER A 34 4.53 -4.98 5.58
N ALA A 35 3.43 -4.93 4.82
CA ALA A 35 2.14 -5.44 5.28
C ALA A 35 2.11 -6.97 5.44
N PHE A 36 3.10 -7.70 4.89
CA PHE A 36 3.21 -9.16 5.04
C PHE A 36 4.03 -9.58 6.27
N HIS A 37 4.79 -8.67 6.86
CA HIS A 37 5.71 -9.02 7.94
C HIS A 37 4.96 -9.24 9.25
N ALA A 38 4.93 -10.48 9.72
CA ALA A 38 4.27 -10.89 10.97
C ALA A 38 2.79 -10.49 11.02
N THR A 39 2.08 -10.64 9.89
CA THR A 39 0.63 -10.39 9.79
C THR A 39 -0.09 -11.59 9.14
N PRO A 40 -1.42 -11.71 9.30
CA PRO A 40 -2.20 -12.74 8.62
C PRO A 40 -2.50 -12.43 7.13
N LEU A 41 -1.94 -11.36 6.55
CA LEU A 41 -2.35 -10.84 5.24
C LEU A 41 -2.25 -11.90 4.12
N GLU A 42 -1.16 -12.66 4.06
CA GLU A 42 -1.00 -13.67 3.00
C GLU A 42 -2.08 -14.75 3.07
N TYR A 43 -2.37 -15.25 4.27
CA TYR A 43 -3.42 -16.25 4.48
C TYR A 43 -4.76 -15.71 4.00
N LEU A 44 -5.13 -14.50 4.43
CA LEU A 44 -6.41 -13.87 4.08
C LEU A 44 -6.54 -13.65 2.57
N LEU A 45 -5.49 -13.14 1.91
CA LEU A 45 -5.48 -12.96 0.46
C LEU A 45 -5.67 -14.29 -0.29
N ARG A 46 -5.01 -15.36 0.15
CA ARG A 46 -5.11 -16.67 -0.47
C ARG A 46 -6.48 -17.32 -0.25
N GLU A 47 -7.06 -17.17 0.94
CA GLU A 47 -8.42 -17.62 1.24
C GLU A 47 -9.46 -16.98 0.31
N HIS A 48 -9.28 -15.69 0.00
CA HIS A 48 -10.12 -14.96 -0.95
C HIS A 48 -9.76 -15.19 -2.42
N GLY A 49 -8.85 -16.13 -2.71
CA GLY A 49 -8.47 -16.48 -4.08
C GLY A 49 -7.66 -15.41 -4.81
N ALA A 50 -7.09 -14.43 -4.10
CA ALA A 50 -6.36 -13.32 -4.73
C ALA A 50 -5.15 -13.82 -5.53
N ARG A 51 -4.92 -13.18 -6.67
CA ARG A 51 -3.78 -13.42 -7.58
C ARG A 51 -3.00 -12.14 -7.91
N GLU A 52 -3.61 -10.99 -7.61
CA GLU A 52 -3.07 -9.67 -7.85
C GLU A 52 -3.24 -8.83 -6.58
N ALA A 53 -2.25 -7.99 -6.30
CA ALA A 53 -2.25 -7.04 -5.20
C ALA A 53 -2.08 -5.62 -5.74
N ASN A 54 -3.06 -4.77 -5.46
CA ASN A 54 -3.01 -3.34 -5.76
C ASN A 54 -2.51 -2.61 -4.52
N VAL A 55 -1.34 -1.99 -4.60
CA VAL A 55 -0.69 -1.37 -3.43
C VAL A 55 -0.70 0.15 -3.60
N VAL A 56 -1.36 0.84 -2.65
CA VAL A 56 -1.53 2.31 -2.65
C VAL A 56 -1.17 2.88 -1.28
N GLY A 57 -1.05 4.21 -1.18
CA GLY A 57 -0.88 4.92 0.09
C GLY A 57 0.52 5.51 0.30
N LEU A 58 0.94 5.56 1.57
CA LEU A 58 2.14 6.28 2.04
C LEU A 58 3.02 5.36 2.92
N ALA A 59 4.35 5.34 2.79
CA ALA A 59 5.19 6.04 1.82
C ALA A 59 5.66 5.14 0.67
N THR A 60 5.77 5.72 -0.53
CA THR A 60 6.08 5.03 -1.81
C THR A 60 7.39 4.28 -1.75
N ASP A 61 8.39 4.91 -1.13
CA ASP A 61 9.78 4.49 -0.97
C ASP A 61 10.02 3.62 0.28
N MET A 62 8.97 3.33 1.05
CA MET A 62 9.09 2.56 2.29
C MET A 62 7.99 1.49 2.40
N CYS A 63 6.85 1.80 3.01
CA CYS A 63 5.80 0.82 3.27
C CYS A 63 5.22 0.23 1.97
N VAL A 64 5.00 1.07 0.95
CA VAL A 64 4.51 0.62 -0.36
C VAL A 64 5.57 -0.24 -1.04
N HIS A 65 6.83 0.22 -1.10
CA HIS A 65 7.93 -0.51 -1.74
C HIS A 65 8.14 -1.90 -1.13
N LEU A 66 8.25 -1.97 0.21
CA LEU A 66 8.51 -3.22 0.92
C LEU A 66 7.31 -4.18 0.86
N THR A 67 6.08 -3.65 0.87
CA THR A 67 4.88 -4.48 0.66
C THR A 67 4.80 -5.01 -0.77
N ALA A 68 5.12 -4.18 -1.77
CA ALA A 68 5.15 -4.60 -3.18
C ALA A 68 6.25 -5.66 -3.43
N MET A 69 7.42 -5.51 -2.82
CA MET A 69 8.49 -6.50 -2.85
C MET A 69 8.04 -7.84 -2.24
N ASP A 70 7.43 -7.83 -1.06
CA ASP A 70 6.95 -9.06 -0.42
C ASP A 70 5.81 -9.72 -1.19
N ALA A 71 4.90 -8.94 -1.77
CA ALA A 71 3.84 -9.45 -2.65
C ALA A 71 4.44 -10.13 -3.89
N TYR A 72 5.41 -9.49 -4.54
CA TYR A 72 6.14 -10.05 -5.68
C TYR A 72 6.83 -11.37 -5.32
N MET A 73 7.56 -11.41 -4.19
CA MET A 73 8.25 -12.62 -3.72
C MET A 73 7.29 -13.78 -3.41
N ARG A 74 6.01 -13.48 -3.11
CA ARG A 74 4.95 -14.48 -2.86
C ARG A 74 4.18 -14.90 -4.11
N GLY A 75 4.56 -14.36 -5.27
CA GLY A 75 3.98 -14.70 -6.57
C GLY A 75 2.70 -13.93 -6.92
N PHE A 76 2.37 -12.84 -6.23
CA PHE A 76 1.28 -11.96 -6.64
C PHE A 76 1.72 -11.13 -7.85
N LYS A 77 0.80 -10.91 -8.80
CA LYS A 77 0.92 -9.77 -9.71
C LYS A 77 0.76 -8.49 -8.89
N VAL A 78 1.57 -7.48 -9.15
CA VAL A 78 1.54 -6.25 -8.35
C VAL A 78 1.31 -5.05 -9.24
N TRP A 79 0.33 -4.24 -8.87
CA TRP A 79 0.10 -2.93 -9.47
C TRP A 79 0.24 -1.85 -8.38
N VAL A 80 1.08 -0.86 -8.66
CA VAL A 80 1.34 0.29 -7.80
C VAL A 80 1.02 1.56 -8.59
N PRO A 81 -0.22 2.08 -8.55
CA PRO A 81 -0.57 3.27 -9.29
C PRO A 81 0.19 4.49 -8.79
N ARG A 82 1.02 5.08 -9.66
CA ARG A 82 1.94 6.18 -9.30
C ARG A 82 1.24 7.45 -8.79
N ASP A 83 -0.03 7.62 -9.12
CA ASP A 83 -0.91 8.71 -8.70
C ASP A 83 -1.68 8.41 -7.40
N CYS A 84 -1.65 7.16 -6.92
CA CYS A 84 -2.24 6.76 -5.64
C CYS A 84 -1.19 6.52 -4.55
N THR A 85 0.05 6.97 -4.75
CA THR A 85 1.11 6.89 -3.75
C THR A 85 1.82 8.23 -3.56
N ALA A 86 2.33 8.45 -2.36
CA ALA A 86 3.11 9.64 -2.03
C ALA A 86 4.40 9.25 -1.30
N ALA A 87 5.39 10.14 -1.29
CA ALA A 87 6.57 10.09 -0.42
C ALA A 87 6.89 11.52 0.01
N GLU A 88 7.78 11.67 0.98
CA GLU A 88 8.21 13.00 1.43
C GLU A 88 9.00 13.75 0.35
N ASP A 89 9.86 13.03 -0.38
CA ASP A 89 10.67 13.56 -1.48
C ASP A 89 10.27 12.94 -2.83
N GLY A 90 10.20 13.79 -3.86
CA GLY A 90 9.83 13.39 -5.22
C GLY A 90 10.87 12.51 -5.90
N ALA A 91 12.17 12.78 -5.69
CA ALA A 91 13.22 11.97 -6.29
C ALA A 91 13.25 10.55 -5.71
N SER A 92 13.03 10.42 -4.40
CA SER A 92 12.91 9.15 -3.68
C SER A 92 11.69 8.37 -4.13
N LYS A 93 10.54 9.04 -4.29
CA LYS A 93 9.34 8.45 -4.90
C LYS A 93 9.64 7.85 -6.27
N ASP A 94 10.26 8.63 -7.15
CA ASP A 94 10.53 8.21 -8.52
C ASP A 94 11.56 7.07 -8.59
N ALA A 95 12.57 7.09 -7.72
CA ALA A 95 13.54 6.01 -7.61
C ALA A 95 12.88 4.70 -7.17
N ALA A 96 12.00 4.75 -6.17
CA ALA A 96 11.26 3.58 -5.69
C ALA A 96 10.32 3.01 -6.77
N LEU A 97 9.60 3.85 -7.51
CA LEU A 97 8.75 3.43 -8.63
C LEU A 97 9.55 2.77 -9.76
N ARG A 98 10.73 3.32 -10.10
CA ARG A 98 11.64 2.70 -11.08
C ARG A 98 12.10 1.33 -10.62
N GLN A 99 12.51 1.19 -9.35
CA GLN A 99 12.92 -0.09 -8.78
C GLN A 99 11.78 -1.12 -8.79
N MET A 100 10.58 -0.72 -8.35
CA MET A 100 9.39 -1.60 -8.38
C MET A 100 9.07 -2.09 -9.80
N SER A 101 9.16 -1.21 -10.80
CA SER A 101 8.92 -1.58 -12.19
C SER A 101 10.02 -2.48 -12.76
N GLN A 102 11.29 -2.12 -12.58
CA GLN A 102 12.41 -2.78 -13.24
C GLN A 102 12.81 -4.11 -12.57
N VAL A 103 12.79 -4.15 -11.24
CA VAL A 103 13.26 -5.30 -10.45
C VAL A 103 12.08 -6.18 -10.04
N LEU A 104 11.04 -5.58 -9.46
CA LEU A 104 9.88 -6.31 -8.91
C LEU A 104 8.77 -6.55 -9.93
N LYS A 105 8.97 -6.13 -11.18
CA LYS A 105 8.04 -6.29 -12.31
C LYS A 105 6.63 -5.77 -12.03
N CYS A 106 6.51 -4.81 -11.11
CA CYS A 106 5.25 -4.19 -10.77
C CYS A 106 4.77 -3.31 -11.93
N SER A 107 3.47 -3.34 -12.22
CA SER A 107 2.86 -2.32 -13.07
C SER A 107 2.83 -0.99 -12.32
N ILE A 108 3.22 0.11 -12.97
CA ILE A 108 3.21 1.47 -12.38
C ILE A 108 2.31 2.43 -13.14
N ARG A 109 1.36 1.91 -13.94
CA ARG A 109 0.40 2.74 -14.69
C ARG A 109 -0.45 3.59 -13.74
N LYS A 110 -0.96 4.73 -14.21
CA LYS A 110 -1.92 5.56 -13.47
C LYS A 110 -3.24 4.80 -13.22
N SER A 111 -4.03 5.24 -12.25
CA SER A 111 -5.33 4.62 -11.92
C SER A 111 -6.45 4.92 -12.91
N GLY A 112 -6.28 5.91 -13.79
CA GLY A 112 -7.22 6.26 -14.87
C GLY A 112 -7.03 5.50 -16.17
#